data_AF-A0A442L9D5-F1
#
_entry.id   AF-A0A442L9D5-F1
#
_cell.length_a   1.000
_cell.length_b   1.000
_cell.length_c   1.000
_cell.angle_alpha   90.00
_cell.angle_beta   90.00
_cell.angle_gamma   90.00
#
_symmetry.space_group_name_H-M   'P 1'
#
loop_
_entity.id
_entity.type
_entity.pdbx_description
1 polymer ?
#
loop_
_entity_poly.entity_id
_entity_poly.type
_entity_poly.pdbx_seq_one_letter_code
_entity_poly.pdbx_strand_id
1 'polypeptide(L)'
;MPNIDSCQLTTKDYTILEVMRERHPARTQTLLTVLHRKISSALVMFREDIPATVVTLSSRVAYRVNDGPAETRILTHGEMRGLVGMLLPITNPRGLALLGLAEGQSMTIPSADGSPETLTVHEVVYQPEAVRRERLKLALGAEPGSSQLGRPVLRVVHRSDKLQDNAENKVMAAFDTGFDDPGPSAA
;
A
#
# COMPACT_ATOMS: atom_id res chain seq x y z
N MET A 1 -9.77 -20.41 -26.06
CA MET A 1 -10.94 -19.65 -25.57
C MET A 1 -10.45 -18.28 -25.16
N PRO A 2 -11.11 -17.17 -25.51
CA PRO A 2 -10.67 -15.86 -25.05
C PRO A 2 -10.85 -15.83 -23.54
N ASN A 3 -9.74 -15.72 -22.81
CA ASN A 3 -9.75 -15.67 -21.35
C ASN A 3 -10.47 -14.36 -20.98
N ILE A 4 -11.68 -14.46 -20.44
CA ILE A 4 -12.49 -13.30 -20.08
C ILE A 4 -11.68 -12.50 -19.05
N ASP A 5 -11.37 -11.25 -19.36
CA ASP A 5 -10.66 -10.28 -18.50
C ASP A 5 -11.47 -10.04 -17.20
N SER A 6 -11.51 -11.00 -16.28
CA SER A 6 -12.21 -10.86 -15.01
C SER A 6 -11.43 -9.89 -14.13
N CYS A 7 -11.98 -8.73 -13.85
CA CYS A 7 -11.38 -7.75 -12.96
C CYS A 7 -11.80 -8.05 -11.53
N GLN A 8 -10.87 -8.50 -10.68
CA GLN A 8 -11.12 -8.72 -9.26
C GLN A 8 -10.36 -7.68 -8.44
N LEU A 9 -11.07 -6.89 -7.62
CA LEU A 9 -10.45 -5.81 -6.85
C LEU A 9 -10.80 -5.94 -5.37
N THR A 10 -9.85 -5.61 -4.49
CA THR A 10 -10.20 -5.38 -3.09
C THR A 10 -11.04 -4.10 -2.96
N THR A 11 -11.83 -3.98 -1.90
CA THR A 11 -12.56 -2.73 -1.60
C THR A 11 -11.62 -1.51 -1.58
N LYS A 12 -10.43 -1.66 -1.00
CA LYS A 12 -9.40 -0.61 -0.94
C LYS A 12 -8.95 -0.19 -2.35
N ASP A 13 -8.63 -1.17 -3.20
CA ASP A 13 -8.12 -0.89 -4.54
C ASP A 13 -9.20 -0.26 -5.41
N TYR A 14 -10.45 -0.72 -5.28
CA TYR A 14 -11.60 -0.13 -5.96
C TYR A 14 -11.81 1.34 -5.57
N THR A 15 -11.80 1.67 -4.27
CA THR A 15 -11.91 3.07 -3.79
C THR A 15 -10.79 3.94 -4.34
N ILE A 16 -9.57 3.41 -4.45
CA ILE A 16 -8.45 4.12 -5.04
C ILE A 16 -8.71 4.44 -6.52
N LEU A 17 -9.27 3.51 -7.30
CA LEU A 17 -9.62 3.75 -8.69
C LEU A 17 -10.75 4.77 -8.86
N GLU A 18 -11.76 4.75 -7.99
CA GLU A 18 -12.85 5.75 -7.96
C GLU A 18 -12.28 7.16 -7.74
N VAL A 19 -11.43 7.32 -6.73
CA VAL A 19 -10.76 8.59 -6.44
C VAL A 19 -9.85 9.02 -7.58
N MET A 20 -9.16 8.08 -8.23
CA MET A 20 -8.37 8.37 -9.43
C MET A 20 -9.24 8.88 -10.58
N ARG A 21 -10.43 8.29 -10.78
CA ARG A 21 -11.38 8.72 -11.81
C ARG A 21 -11.83 10.15 -11.52
N GLU A 22 -12.21 10.46 -10.28
CA GLU A 22 -12.72 11.78 -9.89
C GLU A 22 -11.69 12.91 -10.01
N ARG A 23 -10.41 12.64 -9.68
CA ARG A 23 -9.38 13.69 -9.62
C ARG A 23 -8.92 14.23 -10.98
N HIS A 24 -9.33 13.62 -12.10
CA HIS A 24 -9.10 14.07 -13.50
C HIS A 24 -7.83 14.91 -13.79
N PRO A 25 -6.60 14.52 -13.43
CA PRO A 25 -5.42 15.17 -14.02
C PRO A 25 -5.37 14.86 -15.52
N ALA A 26 -4.52 15.57 -16.28
CA ALA A 26 -4.27 15.31 -17.70
C ALA A 26 -3.80 13.87 -17.95
N ARG A 27 -4.75 12.95 -18.14
CA ARG A 27 -4.54 11.51 -18.35
C ARG A 27 -4.61 11.20 -19.84
N THR A 28 -3.80 10.26 -20.30
CA THR A 28 -3.90 9.71 -21.66
C THR A 28 -5.26 9.04 -21.88
N GLN A 29 -5.78 9.05 -23.10
CA GLN A 29 -7.04 8.36 -23.46
C GLN A 29 -7.02 6.87 -23.10
N THR A 30 -5.89 6.17 -23.34
CA THR A 30 -5.70 4.76 -22.97
C THR A 30 -5.97 4.53 -21.48
N LEU A 31 -5.34 5.33 -20.61
CA LEU A 31 -5.51 5.21 -19.17
C LEU A 31 -6.98 5.40 -18.74
N LEU A 32 -7.69 6.38 -19.33
CA LEU A 32 -9.10 6.62 -19.05
C LEU A 32 -9.99 5.45 -19.46
N THR A 33 -9.77 4.91 -20.66
CA THR A 33 -10.51 3.75 -21.16
C THR A 33 -10.30 2.52 -20.29
N VAL A 34 -9.05 2.24 -19.89
CA VAL A 34 -8.73 1.12 -19.00
C VAL A 34 -9.35 1.33 -17.61
N LEU A 35 -9.26 2.54 -17.04
CA LEU A 35 -9.84 2.87 -15.75
C LEU A 35 -11.35 2.66 -15.73
N HIS A 36 -12.04 3.20 -16.73
CA HIS A 36 -13.48 3.04 -16.86
C HIS A 36 -13.87 1.56 -16.96
N ARG A 37 -13.19 0.80 -17.83
CA ARG A 37 -13.43 -0.64 -18.01
C ARG A 37 -13.21 -1.43 -16.72
N LYS A 38 -12.14 -1.14 -15.98
CA LYS A 38 -11.83 -1.81 -14.71
C LYS A 38 -12.90 -1.54 -13.68
N ILE A 39 -13.32 -0.29 -13.50
CA ILE A 39 -14.38 0.08 -12.56
C ILE A 39 -15.72 -0.54 -12.95
N SER A 40 -16.12 -0.47 -14.21
CA SER A 40 -17.45 -0.92 -14.66
C SER A 40 -17.64 -2.44 -14.61
N SER A 41 -16.55 -3.22 -14.53
CA SER A 41 -16.57 -4.68 -14.56
C SER A 41 -15.96 -5.35 -13.32
N ALA A 42 -15.56 -4.56 -12.31
CA ALA A 42 -14.89 -5.09 -11.13
C ALA A 42 -15.84 -5.96 -10.28
N LEU A 43 -15.38 -7.17 -9.99
CA LEU A 43 -15.86 -7.97 -8.86
C LEU A 43 -15.11 -7.50 -7.61
N VAL A 44 -15.81 -6.78 -6.73
CA VAL A 44 -15.24 -6.26 -5.50
C VAL A 44 -15.27 -7.35 -4.43
N MET A 45 -14.10 -7.64 -3.85
CA MET A 45 -13.90 -8.69 -2.87
C MET A 45 -13.36 -8.12 -1.56
N PHE A 46 -13.63 -8.82 -0.45
CA PHE A 46 -12.94 -8.56 0.79
C PHE A 46 -11.47 -8.96 0.67
N ARG A 47 -10.66 -8.33 1.52
CA ARG A 47 -9.21 -8.55 1.53
C ARG A 47 -8.87 -10.00 1.90
N GLU A 48 -9.70 -10.60 2.73
CA GLU A 48 -9.59 -11.95 3.24
C GLU A 48 -9.97 -13.00 2.18
N ASP A 49 -10.74 -12.60 1.16
CA ASP A 49 -11.29 -13.54 0.17
C ASP A 49 -10.60 -13.46 -1.19
N ILE A 50 -9.88 -12.37 -1.48
CA ILE A 50 -9.23 -12.21 -2.80
C ILE A 50 -8.14 -13.29 -3.02
N PRO A 51 -8.17 -14.05 -4.14
CA PRO A 51 -7.20 -15.12 -4.36
C PRO A 51 -5.75 -14.63 -4.36
N ALA A 52 -4.79 -15.46 -3.91
CA ALA A 52 -3.37 -15.10 -3.89
C ALA A 52 -2.76 -14.87 -5.29
N THR A 53 -3.41 -15.44 -6.32
CA THR A 53 -3.02 -15.35 -7.73
C THR A 53 -3.56 -14.09 -8.41
N VAL A 54 -4.30 -13.22 -7.70
CA VAL A 54 -4.82 -11.96 -8.24
C VAL A 54 -3.87 -10.81 -7.93
N VAL A 55 -3.57 -10.00 -8.94
CA VAL A 55 -2.74 -8.81 -8.81
C VAL A 55 -3.49 -7.73 -8.02
N THR A 56 -2.98 -7.33 -6.87
CA THR A 56 -3.50 -6.22 -6.04
C THR A 56 -2.47 -5.09 -5.96
N LEU A 57 -2.84 -3.96 -5.34
CA LEU A 57 -1.86 -2.90 -5.12
C LEU A 57 -0.77 -3.34 -4.15
N SER A 58 0.48 -2.98 -4.50
CA SER A 58 1.72 -3.39 -3.81
C SER A 58 2.09 -4.86 -4.01
N SER A 59 1.44 -5.57 -4.94
CA SER A 59 1.90 -6.88 -5.39
C SER A 59 3.17 -6.76 -6.22
N ARG A 60 4.02 -7.80 -6.14
CA ARG A 60 5.11 -8.03 -7.08
C ARG A 60 4.62 -9.04 -8.11
N VAL A 61 4.61 -8.65 -9.37
CA VAL A 61 4.02 -9.41 -10.47
C VAL A 61 5.04 -9.63 -11.58
N ALA A 62 5.16 -10.88 -12.03
CA ALA A 62 5.81 -11.23 -13.28
C ALA A 62 4.76 -11.21 -14.40
N TYR A 63 4.99 -10.43 -15.45
CA TYR A 63 4.07 -10.28 -16.57
C TYR A 63 4.84 -10.15 -17.89
N ARG A 64 4.18 -10.47 -19.00
CA ARG A 64 4.71 -10.24 -20.35
C ARG A 64 3.88 -9.21 -21.08
N VAL A 65 4.50 -8.56 -22.06
CA VAL A 65 3.83 -7.72 -23.06
C VAL A 65 3.97 -8.41 -24.41
N ASN A 66 2.84 -8.73 -25.05
CA ASN A 66 2.78 -9.52 -26.29
C ASN A 66 3.59 -10.82 -26.13
N ASP A 67 4.45 -11.11 -27.11
CA ASP A 67 5.38 -12.25 -27.09
C ASP A 67 6.79 -11.88 -26.57
N GLY A 68 6.90 -10.75 -25.86
CA GLY A 68 8.14 -10.32 -25.22
C GLY A 68 8.52 -11.15 -24.00
N PRO A 69 9.74 -10.94 -23.46
CA PRO A 69 10.17 -11.58 -22.22
C PRO A 69 9.31 -11.16 -21.03
N ALA A 70 9.16 -12.06 -20.05
CA ALA A 70 8.50 -11.71 -18.81
C ALA A 70 9.39 -10.77 -17.96
N GLU A 71 8.80 -9.71 -17.43
CA GLU A 71 9.42 -8.77 -16.51
C GLU A 71 8.70 -8.80 -15.15
N THR A 72 9.45 -8.54 -14.07
CA THR A 72 8.89 -8.44 -12.72
C THR A 72 8.85 -6.99 -12.25
N ARG A 73 7.67 -6.50 -11.86
CA ARG A 73 7.47 -5.15 -11.32
C ARG A 73 6.62 -5.17 -10.07
N ILE A 74 6.71 -4.11 -9.27
CA ILE A 74 5.85 -3.85 -8.12
C ILE A 74 4.76 -2.87 -8.55
N LEU A 75 3.50 -3.28 -8.41
CA LEU A 75 2.36 -2.45 -8.79
C LEU A 75 2.07 -1.40 -7.70
N THR A 76 2.09 -0.11 -8.02
CA THR A 76 1.99 0.96 -7.01
C THR A 76 0.89 1.96 -7.30
N HIS A 77 0.37 2.63 -6.26
CA HIS A 77 -0.54 3.77 -6.47
C HIS A 77 0.22 5.06 -6.85
N GLY A 78 1.40 5.27 -6.29
CA GLY A 78 2.22 6.47 -6.49
C GLY A 78 3.70 6.17 -6.50
N GLU A 79 4.51 7.23 -6.47
CA GLU A 79 5.96 7.11 -6.48
C GLU A 79 6.47 6.55 -5.15
N MET A 80 7.25 5.47 -5.21
CA MET A 80 8.10 5.04 -4.11
C MET A 80 9.55 5.37 -4.47
N ARG A 81 10.21 6.16 -3.62
CA ARG A 81 11.60 6.58 -3.86
C ARG A 81 12.55 5.38 -3.70
N GLY A 82 13.60 5.35 -4.52
CA GLY A 82 14.69 4.36 -4.40
C GLY A 82 14.47 3.02 -5.14
N LEU A 83 13.35 2.85 -5.85
CA LEU A 83 13.02 1.61 -6.60
C LEU A 83 12.94 1.83 -8.11
N VAL A 84 13.91 2.59 -8.66
CA VAL A 84 13.94 2.94 -10.10
C VAL A 84 13.95 1.66 -10.94
N GLY A 85 13.10 1.61 -11.96
CA GLY A 85 12.99 0.45 -12.84
C GLY A 85 12.32 -0.78 -12.22
N MET A 86 11.89 -0.74 -10.96
CA MET A 86 11.13 -1.85 -10.34
C MET A 86 9.65 -1.54 -10.19
N LEU A 87 9.25 -0.27 -10.20
CA LEU A 87 7.87 0.13 -10.00
C LEU A 87 7.10 0.18 -11.31
N LEU A 88 5.81 -0.14 -11.22
CA LEU A 88 4.84 0.08 -12.26
C LEU A 88 3.59 0.73 -11.64
N PRO A 89 3.50 2.07 -11.62
CA PRO A 89 2.38 2.77 -11.04
C PRO A 89 1.07 2.52 -11.81
N ILE A 90 -0.07 2.50 -11.13
CA ILE A 90 -1.40 2.42 -11.78
C ILE A 90 -1.83 3.73 -12.47
N THR A 91 -1.00 4.78 -12.37
CA THR A 91 -1.07 5.95 -13.25
C THR A 91 -0.48 5.69 -14.64
N ASN A 92 0.26 4.59 -14.82
CA ASN A 92 0.67 4.06 -16.12
C ASN A 92 -0.41 3.10 -16.66
N PRO A 93 -0.79 3.17 -17.96
CA PRO A 93 -1.78 2.27 -18.56
C PRO A 93 -1.49 0.77 -18.34
N ARG A 94 -0.22 0.35 -18.45
CA ARG A 94 0.20 -1.03 -18.23
C ARG A 94 -0.02 -1.47 -16.78
N GLY A 95 0.33 -0.62 -15.83
CA GLY A 95 0.09 -0.89 -14.41
C GLY A 95 -1.39 -1.03 -14.10
N LEU A 96 -2.21 -0.12 -14.63
CA LEU A 96 -3.65 -0.20 -14.45
C LEU A 96 -4.28 -1.43 -15.11
N ALA A 97 -3.78 -1.83 -16.27
CA ALA A 97 -4.27 -3.02 -16.98
C ALA A 97 -4.04 -4.32 -16.20
N LEU A 98 -2.90 -4.44 -15.52
CA LEU A 98 -2.55 -5.61 -14.70
C LEU A 98 -3.37 -5.71 -13.42
N LEU A 99 -3.76 -4.56 -12.82
CA LEU A 99 -4.49 -4.55 -11.55
C LEU A 99 -5.78 -5.39 -11.63
N GLY A 100 -5.92 -6.36 -10.75
CA GLY A 100 -7.10 -7.21 -10.64
C GLY A 100 -7.19 -8.34 -11.66
N LEU A 101 -6.16 -8.57 -12.48
CA LEU A 101 -6.04 -9.79 -13.27
C LEU A 101 -5.49 -10.93 -12.40
N ALA A 102 -5.93 -12.15 -12.67
CA ALA A 102 -5.35 -13.37 -12.11
C ALA A 102 -4.21 -13.91 -12.98
N GLU A 103 -3.36 -14.77 -12.43
CA GLU A 103 -2.37 -15.54 -13.18
C GLU A 103 -3.00 -16.24 -14.41
N GLY A 104 -2.30 -16.17 -15.55
CA GLY A 104 -2.77 -16.68 -16.83
C GLY A 104 -3.80 -15.79 -17.54
N GLN A 105 -4.33 -14.74 -16.88
CA GLN A 105 -5.21 -13.77 -17.52
C GLN A 105 -4.43 -12.69 -18.25
N SER A 106 -5.09 -12.10 -19.23
CA SER A 106 -4.54 -11.05 -20.05
C SER A 106 -5.50 -9.87 -20.19
N MET A 107 -4.98 -8.73 -20.63
CA MET A 107 -5.78 -7.60 -21.05
C MET A 107 -5.09 -6.90 -22.21
N THR A 108 -5.83 -6.60 -23.27
CA THR A 108 -5.34 -5.83 -24.41
C THR A 108 -5.67 -4.36 -24.25
N ILE A 109 -4.68 -3.50 -24.44
CA ILE A 109 -4.81 -2.04 -24.37
C ILE A 109 -4.10 -1.38 -25.56
N PRO A 110 -4.48 -0.17 -25.97
CA PRO A 110 -3.68 0.61 -26.91
C PRO A 110 -2.33 1.01 -26.32
N SER A 111 -1.25 0.71 -27.04
CA SER A 111 0.11 1.19 -26.78
C SER A 111 0.22 2.71 -27.07
N ALA A 112 1.37 3.30 -26.74
CA ALA A 112 1.66 4.71 -26.98
C ALA A 112 1.66 5.10 -28.47
N ASP A 113 1.96 4.14 -29.36
CA ASP A 113 1.90 4.28 -30.81
C ASP A 113 0.51 3.95 -31.40
N GLY A 114 -0.46 3.61 -30.55
CA GLY A 114 -1.82 3.23 -30.94
C GLY A 114 -1.98 1.78 -31.37
N SER A 115 -0.90 1.01 -31.48
CA SER A 115 -0.98 -0.42 -31.75
C SER A 115 -1.56 -1.17 -30.54
N PRO A 116 -2.28 -2.29 -30.72
CA PRO A 116 -2.74 -3.08 -29.59
C PRO A 116 -1.56 -3.80 -28.91
N GLU A 117 -1.46 -3.68 -27.58
CA GLU A 117 -0.55 -4.49 -26.76
C GLU A 117 -1.33 -5.33 -25.74
N THR A 118 -0.97 -6.61 -25.61
CA THR A 118 -1.58 -7.56 -24.68
C THR A 118 -0.65 -7.79 -23.50
N LEU A 119 -1.12 -7.41 -22.31
CA LEU A 119 -0.43 -7.73 -21.06
C LEU A 119 -0.95 -9.06 -20.54
N THR A 120 -0.06 -9.99 -20.19
CA THR A 120 -0.45 -11.28 -19.56
C THR A 120 0.24 -11.41 -18.21
N VAL A 121 -0.53 -11.74 -17.16
CA VAL A 121 0.02 -12.08 -15.85
C VAL A 121 0.58 -13.49 -15.91
N HIS A 122 1.88 -13.64 -15.67
CA HIS A 122 2.51 -14.95 -15.53
C HIS A 122 2.41 -15.46 -14.10
N GLU A 123 2.81 -14.64 -13.14
CA GLU A 123 2.92 -15.05 -11.74
C GLU A 123 2.76 -13.84 -10.80
N VAL A 124 2.04 -14.02 -9.70
CA VAL A 124 1.98 -13.07 -8.59
C VAL A 124 2.97 -13.50 -7.52
N VAL A 125 4.23 -13.10 -7.72
CA VAL A 125 5.39 -13.43 -6.86
C VAL A 125 5.20 -12.99 -5.40
N TYR A 126 4.45 -11.90 -5.17
CA TYR A 126 4.11 -11.43 -3.83
C TYR A 126 2.76 -10.71 -3.84
N GLN A 127 1.91 -11.02 -2.85
CA GLN A 127 0.65 -10.32 -2.61
C GLN A 127 0.50 -9.95 -1.12
N PRO A 128 0.26 -8.67 -0.78
CA PRO A 128 0.13 -8.24 0.61
C PRO A 128 -1.11 -8.79 1.33
N GLU A 129 -2.15 -9.18 0.60
CA GLU A 129 -3.35 -9.84 1.12
C GLU A 129 -3.05 -11.28 1.56
N ALA A 130 -2.42 -12.08 0.70
CA ALA A 130 -1.98 -13.44 1.04
C ALA A 130 -1.09 -13.48 2.28
N VAL A 131 -0.09 -12.60 2.37
CA VAL A 131 0.82 -12.53 3.53
C VAL A 131 0.06 -12.15 4.80
N ARG A 132 -0.89 -11.22 4.72
CA ARG A 132 -1.73 -10.88 5.88
C ARG A 132 -2.56 -12.07 6.32
N ARG A 133 -3.20 -12.79 5.40
CA ARG A 133 -4.00 -13.97 5.72
C ARG A 133 -3.18 -15.03 6.43
N GLU A 134 -1.98 -15.31 5.92
CA GLU A 134 -1.10 -16.30 6.54
C GLU A 134 -0.71 -15.89 7.97
N ARG A 135 -0.36 -14.62 8.18
CA ARG A 135 -0.08 -14.09 9.52
C ARG A 135 -1.27 -14.23 10.48
N LEU A 136 -2.49 -14.00 9.99
CA LEU A 136 -3.70 -14.14 10.81
C LEU A 136 -3.98 -15.61 11.16
N LYS A 137 -3.81 -16.53 10.21
CA LYS A 137 -3.93 -17.98 10.47
C LYS A 137 -2.95 -18.44 11.55
N LEU A 138 -1.69 -18.00 11.47
CA LEU A 138 -0.68 -18.31 12.48
C LEU A 138 -1.03 -17.74 13.87
N ALA A 139 -1.61 -16.54 13.92
CA ALA A 139 -2.03 -15.93 15.19
C ALA A 139 -3.26 -16.61 15.81
N LEU A 140 -4.18 -17.15 14.99
CA LEU A 140 -5.38 -17.84 15.43
C LEU A 140 -5.14 -19.33 15.76
N GLY A 141 -4.17 -19.97 15.08
CA GLY A 141 -3.74 -21.34 15.37
C GLY A 141 -2.75 -21.44 16.54
N ALA A 142 -2.30 -20.31 17.09
CA ALA A 142 -1.58 -20.26 18.35
C ALA A 142 -2.58 -20.41 19.51
N GLU A 143 -2.85 -21.65 19.91
CA GLU A 143 -3.53 -21.97 21.17
C GLU A 143 -2.95 -21.14 22.33
N PRO A 144 -3.76 -20.61 23.27
CA PRO A 144 -3.27 -19.91 24.47
C PRO A 144 -2.39 -20.75 25.42
N GLY A 145 -1.98 -21.97 25.05
CA GLY A 145 -1.45 -22.99 25.96
C GLY A 145 -0.04 -23.53 25.68
N SER A 146 0.69 -23.12 24.64
CA SER A 146 2.03 -23.69 24.37
C SER A 146 3.07 -22.67 23.89
N SER A 147 3.40 -21.69 24.74
CA SER A 147 4.68 -20.97 24.67
C SER A 147 5.17 -20.55 26.04
N GLN A 148 5.56 -21.51 26.89
CA GLN A 148 6.55 -21.24 27.91
C GLN A 148 7.95 -21.27 27.28
N LEU A 149 8.40 -20.12 26.77
CA LEU A 149 9.71 -19.53 27.10
C LEU A 149 9.79 -18.14 26.45
N GLY A 150 9.76 -17.09 27.27
CA GLY A 150 10.30 -15.77 26.91
C GLY A 150 9.43 -14.85 26.04
N ARG A 151 8.20 -14.55 26.45
CA ARG A 151 7.58 -13.28 26.02
C ARG A 151 8.22 -12.13 26.82
N PRO A 152 8.76 -11.08 26.18
CA PRO A 152 9.23 -9.91 26.90
C PRO A 152 8.01 -9.23 27.53
N VAL A 153 7.94 -9.27 28.86
CA VAL A 153 6.94 -8.53 29.62
C VAL A 153 7.37 -7.08 29.60
N LEU A 154 6.65 -6.24 28.85
CA LEU A 154 6.80 -4.80 28.95
C LEU A 154 6.29 -4.37 30.34
N ARG A 155 7.21 -4.00 31.21
CA ARG A 155 6.91 -3.39 32.51
C ARG A 155 6.71 -1.90 32.28
N VAL A 156 5.52 -1.38 32.59
CA VAL A 156 5.27 0.06 32.62
C VAL A 156 6.03 0.63 33.83
N VAL A 157 7.12 1.37 33.58
CA VAL A 157 7.96 1.99 34.64
C VAL A 157 7.53 3.44 34.92
N HIS A 158 6.64 4.01 34.09
CA HIS A 158 6.16 5.36 34.27
C HIS A 158 4.65 5.44 34.01
N ARG A 159 3.90 5.67 35.08
CA ARG A 159 2.49 6.00 35.06
C ARG A 159 2.39 7.50 35.31
N SER A 160 2.13 8.27 34.26
CA SER A 160 1.90 9.70 34.36
C SER A 160 0.46 9.96 34.82
N ASP A 161 0.17 9.53 36.06
CA ASP A 161 -1.08 9.83 36.77
C ASP A 161 -0.75 10.86 37.86
N LYS A 162 -0.44 12.07 37.42
CA LYS A 162 -0.62 13.26 38.24
C LYS A 162 -1.36 14.32 37.44
N LEU A 163 -2.68 14.23 37.53
CA LEU A 163 -3.51 15.42 37.59
C LEU A 163 -3.14 16.13 38.90
N GLN A 164 -2.53 17.31 38.79
CA GLN A 164 -2.53 18.29 39.88
C GLN A 164 -3.30 19.49 39.37
N ASP A 165 -4.62 19.43 39.56
CA ASP A 165 -5.45 20.63 39.61
C ASP A 165 -5.20 21.32 40.97
N ASN A 166 -4.63 22.51 40.84
CA ASN A 166 -4.92 23.75 41.54
C ASN A 166 -4.83 23.81 43.09
N ALA A 167 -3.85 24.57 43.58
CA ALA A 167 -4.04 25.44 44.73
C ALA A 167 -3.03 26.61 44.72
N GLU A 168 -3.62 27.80 44.62
CA GLU A 168 -3.19 29.07 45.25
C GLU A 168 -2.20 29.98 44.52
N ASN A 169 -2.84 30.93 43.85
CA ASN A 169 -2.38 32.27 43.54
C ASN A 169 -1.84 32.98 44.79
N LYS A 170 -0.53 33.26 44.86
CA LYS A 170 0.01 34.27 45.78
C LYS A 170 1.02 35.16 45.06
N VAL A 171 0.53 36.32 44.64
CA VAL A 171 1.35 37.46 44.22
C VAL A 171 1.88 38.12 45.49
N MET A 172 3.20 38.13 45.69
CA MET A 172 3.89 39.14 46.49
C MET A 172 5.27 39.38 45.90
N ALA A 173 5.49 40.61 45.44
CA ALA A 173 6.78 41.15 45.06
C ALA A 173 7.62 41.50 46.32
N ALA A 174 8.93 41.25 46.26
CA ALA A 174 9.98 42.12 46.83
C ALA A 174 11.39 41.64 46.46
N PHE A 175 12.08 42.45 45.64
CA PHE A 175 13.49 42.86 45.66
C PHE A 175 14.64 41.88 45.95
N ASP A 176 15.49 41.72 44.92
CA ASP A 176 16.94 41.98 44.84
C ASP A 176 17.94 41.24 45.76
N THR A 177 18.82 40.43 45.16
CA THR A 177 20.29 40.65 45.11
C THR A 177 20.98 39.52 44.33
N GLY A 178 22.00 39.89 43.57
CA GLY A 178 22.51 39.14 42.43
C GLY A 178 23.34 37.90 42.71
N PHE A 179 23.56 37.13 41.64
CA PHE A 179 24.91 36.67 41.29
C PHE A 179 24.94 36.41 39.77
N ASP A 180 25.79 37.20 39.12
CA ASP A 180 26.09 37.24 37.70
C ASP A 180 27.09 36.11 37.41
N ASP A 181 26.72 35.09 36.63
CA ASP A 181 27.63 34.00 36.26
C ASP A 181 28.05 34.17 34.79
N PRO A 182 29.32 34.57 34.51
CA PRO A 182 29.79 34.85 33.17
C PRO A 182 30.10 33.54 32.44
N GLY A 183 29.46 33.33 31.30
CA GLY A 183 29.76 32.21 30.40
C GLY A 183 31.21 32.24 29.88
N PRO A 184 31.83 31.08 29.60
CA PRO A 184 33.24 31.03 29.23
C PRO A 184 33.46 31.54 27.79
N SER A 185 34.45 32.42 27.63
CA SER A 185 34.94 32.90 26.34
C SER A 185 35.85 31.89 25.66
N ALA A 186 35.73 31.80 24.34
CA ALA A 186 36.57 31.02 23.43
C ALA A 186 38.01 31.57 23.36
N ALA A 187 38.96 30.66 23.12
CA ALA A 187 40.30 30.96 22.62
C ALA A 187 40.49 30.27 21.27
#